data_AF-A0A5C8ZN01-F1
#
_entry.id   AF-A0A5C8ZN01-F1
#
_cell.length_a   1.000
_cell.length_b   1.000
_cell.length_c   1.000
_cell.angle_alpha   90.00
_cell.angle_beta   90.00
_cell.angle_gamma   90.00
#
_symmetry.space_group_name_H-M   'P 1'
#
loop_
_entity.id
_entity.type
_entity.pdbx_description
1 polymer ?
#
loop_
_entity_poly.entity_id
_entity_poly.type
_entity_poly.pdbx_seq_one_letter_code
_entity_poly.pdbx_strand_id
1 'polypeptide(L)'
;MAQDNLRRGDSAPGELSEIVIVDTFTRLIFGDDASVLSRAELGVIEALRRVEPDVAGDDLQAMGEFLRSLGVGEMIALVGRVQQCAAPFPSPPSSGRRAQHLRAC
;
A
#
# COMPACT_ATOMS: atom_id res chain seq x y z
N MET A 1 11.81 -1.03 -34.47
CA MET A 1 12.05 -0.04 -33.39
C MET A 1 11.59 -0.70 -32.10
N ALA A 2 12.49 -0.69 -31.12
CA ALA A 2 12.47 -1.57 -29.96
C ALA A 2 11.37 -1.23 -28.95
N GLN A 3 11.08 -2.24 -28.13
CA GLN A 3 10.03 -2.33 -27.12
C GLN A 3 10.17 -1.25 -26.04
N ASP A 4 9.11 -0.46 -25.84
CA ASP A 4 8.92 0.48 -24.72
C ASP A 4 7.70 0.01 -23.91
N ASN A 5 7.85 -1.11 -23.20
CA ASN A 5 6.74 -1.79 -22.48
C ASN A 5 7.12 -2.21 -21.05
N LEU A 6 8.10 -1.54 -20.42
CA LEU A 6 8.62 -1.99 -19.11
C LEU A 6 8.39 -1.02 -17.94
N ARG A 7 7.56 0.01 -18.03
CA ARG A 7 7.42 0.92 -16.88
C ARG A 7 6.06 1.53 -16.58
N ARG A 8 4.97 0.82 -16.87
CA ARG A 8 3.74 0.99 -16.11
C ARG A 8 3.35 -0.36 -15.54
N GLY A 9 3.51 -0.49 -14.22
CA GLY A 9 2.91 -1.58 -13.48
C GLY A 9 1.41 -1.51 -13.64
N ASP A 10 0.89 -2.20 -14.65
CA ASP A 10 -0.49 -2.64 -14.72
C ASP A 10 -0.63 -3.74 -13.65
N SER A 11 -0.69 -3.32 -12.38
CA SER A 11 -1.19 -4.19 -11.32
C SER A 11 -2.68 -4.32 -11.58
N ALA A 12 -3.15 -5.56 -11.69
CA ALA A 12 -4.53 -5.91 -11.96
C ALA A 12 -5.51 -5.04 -11.13
N PRO A 13 -6.71 -4.71 -11.65
CA PRO A 13 -7.63 -3.73 -11.05
C PRO A 13 -8.32 -4.15 -9.74
N GLY A 14 -7.70 -5.05 -8.96
CA GLY A 14 -8.25 -5.57 -7.71
C GLY A 14 -7.26 -5.65 -6.54
N GLU A 15 -5.95 -5.50 -6.73
CA GLU A 15 -5.00 -5.57 -5.62
C GLU A 15 -4.13 -4.31 -5.59
N LEU A 16 -4.29 -3.49 -4.54
CA LEU A 16 -3.31 -2.44 -4.24
C LEU A 16 -2.04 -3.11 -3.72
N SER A 17 -1.10 -3.34 -4.63
CA SER A 17 0.24 -3.85 -4.31
C SER A 17 0.92 -2.94 -3.27
N GLU A 18 1.69 -3.54 -2.35
CA GLU A 18 2.45 -2.80 -1.33
C GLU A 18 3.26 -1.66 -1.95
N ILE A 19 3.88 -1.92 -3.10
CA ILE A 19 4.68 -0.92 -3.82
C ILE A 19 3.88 0.34 -4.20
N VAL A 20 2.61 0.20 -4.54
CA VAL A 20 1.73 1.33 -4.90
C VAL A 20 1.38 2.12 -3.64
N ILE A 21 1.15 1.45 -2.51
CA ILE A 21 0.87 2.10 -1.23
C ILE A 21 2.08 2.91 -0.79
N VAL A 22 3.26 2.29 -0.80
CA VAL A 22 4.52 2.94 -0.39
C VAL A 22 4.86 4.11 -1.32
N ASP A 23 4.69 3.96 -2.63
CA ASP A 23 4.92 5.04 -3.59
C ASP A 23 3.96 6.21 -3.35
N THR A 24 2.67 5.94 -3.18
CA THR A 24 1.66 6.96 -2.85
C THR A 24 2.01 7.69 -1.56
N PHE A 25 2.38 6.96 -0.50
CA PHE A 25 2.77 7.56 0.77
C PHE A 25 4.02 8.40 0.64
N THR A 26 4.99 7.96 -0.16
CA THR A 26 6.20 8.72 -0.45
C THR A 26 5.87 10.02 -1.16
N ARG A 27 4.96 10.00 -2.15
CA ARG A 27 4.49 11.22 -2.83
C ARG A 27 3.77 12.18 -1.88
N LEU A 28 2.87 11.68 -1.04
CA LEU A 28 2.18 12.47 -0.01
C LEU A 28 3.17 13.08 0.98
N ILE A 29 4.14 12.29 1.43
CA ILE A 29 5.22 12.75 2.31
C ILE A 29 6.01 13.83 1.61
N PHE A 30 6.36 13.77 0.33
CA PHE A 30 7.17 14.82 -0.29
C PHE A 30 6.37 16.01 -0.82
N GLY A 31 5.04 15.95 -0.77
CA GLY A 31 4.18 16.98 -1.34
C GLY A 31 4.33 17.06 -2.86
N ASP A 32 4.68 15.96 -3.51
CA ASP A 32 4.71 15.87 -4.97
C ASP A 32 3.30 16.11 -5.52
N ASP A 33 3.19 16.85 -6.63
CA ASP A 33 1.94 17.33 -7.23
C ASP A 33 0.86 16.23 -7.32
N ALA A 34 0.05 16.14 -6.27
CA ALA A 34 -1.11 15.27 -6.20
C ALA A 34 -2.25 15.70 -7.14
N SER A 35 -2.01 16.78 -7.89
CA SER A 35 -2.75 17.25 -9.05
C SER A 35 -2.99 16.14 -10.09
N VAL A 36 -2.12 15.12 -10.14
CA VAL A 36 -2.28 13.95 -11.01
C VAL A 36 -2.11 12.66 -10.22
N LEU A 37 -3.17 12.27 -9.49
CA LEU A 37 -3.26 10.96 -8.86
C LEU A 37 -3.89 9.94 -9.82
N SER A 38 -3.23 8.80 -9.93
CA SER A 38 -3.75 7.65 -10.68
C SER A 38 -4.93 7.02 -9.94
N ARG A 39 -5.77 6.26 -10.65
CA ARG A 39 -6.90 5.53 -10.05
C ARG A 39 -6.47 4.63 -8.87
N ALA A 40 -5.30 4.01 -8.96
CA ALA A 40 -4.77 3.17 -7.89
C ALA A 40 -4.37 3.98 -6.65
N GLU A 41 -3.73 5.13 -6.83
CA GLU A 41 -3.32 6.04 -5.75
C GLU A 41 -4.53 6.65 -5.05
N LEU A 42 -5.58 7.00 -5.81
CA LEU A 42 -6.87 7.39 -5.24
C LEU A 42 -7.48 6.26 -4.40
N GLY A 43 -7.35 5.00 -4.83
CA GLY A 43 -7.75 3.83 -4.05
C GLY A 43 -6.95 3.70 -2.75
N VAL A 44 -5.65 3.98 -2.77
CA VAL A 44 -4.80 4.01 -1.57
C VAL A 44 -5.28 5.10 -0.60
N ILE A 45 -5.56 6.30 -1.09
CA ILE A 45 -6.04 7.42 -0.28
C ILE A 45 -7.39 7.09 0.36
N GLU A 46 -8.32 6.49 -0.41
CA GLU A 46 -9.62 6.08 0.13
C GLU A 46 -9.48 4.99 1.21
N ALA A 47 -8.62 4.00 0.98
CA ALA A 47 -8.32 2.97 1.98
C ALA A 47 -7.66 3.56 3.23
N LEU A 48 -6.72 4.50 3.07
CA LEU A 48 -6.08 5.21 4.17
C LEU A 48 -7.10 5.96 5.03
N ARG A 49 -8.04 6.69 4.42
CA ARG A 49 -9.12 7.39 5.12
C ARG A 49 -10.07 6.47 5.88
N ARG A 50 -10.20 5.20 5.46
CA ARG A 50 -11.02 4.20 6.17
C ARG A 50 -10.28 3.59 7.35
N VAL A 51 -8.98 3.36 7.22
CA VAL A 51 -8.18 2.71 8.29
C VAL A 51 -7.70 3.69 9.34
N GLU A 52 -7.55 4.98 9.00
CA GLU A 52 -7.23 6.02 9.96
C GLU A 52 -8.24 7.18 9.94
N PRO A 53 -9.03 7.36 11.02
CA PRO A 53 -10.04 8.38 11.10
C PRO A 53 -9.46 9.79 11.23
N ASP A 54 -8.25 9.93 11.81
CA ASP A 54 -7.59 11.23 11.99
C ASP A 54 -7.30 11.92 10.66
N VAL A 55 -7.10 11.15 9.59
CA VAL A 55 -6.84 11.67 8.23
C VAL A 55 -8.07 11.60 7.30
N ALA A 56 -9.24 11.20 7.81
CA ALA A 56 -10.44 10.96 6.99
C ALA A 56 -10.98 12.24 6.33
N GLY A 57 -10.85 13.38 7.00
CA GLY A 57 -11.28 14.70 6.51
C GLY A 57 -10.17 15.57 5.94
N ASP A 58 -8.93 15.11 6.01
CA ASP A 58 -7.75 15.93 5.74
C ASP A 58 -7.47 16.10 4.25
N ASP A 59 -6.87 17.24 3.92
CA ASP A 59 -6.25 17.48 2.62
C ASP A 59 -4.98 16.61 2.46
N LEU A 60 -4.55 16.38 1.23
CA LEU A 60 -3.39 15.52 0.95
C LEU A 60 -2.10 16.01 1.63
N GLN A 61 -1.97 17.33 1.84
CA GLN A 61 -0.85 17.90 2.57
C GLN A 61 -0.85 17.50 4.05
N ALA A 62 -2.00 17.60 4.73
CA ALA A 62 -2.14 17.18 6.13
C ALA A 62 -1.94 15.66 6.28
N MET A 63 -2.41 14.87 5.31
CA MET A 63 -2.11 13.43 5.24
C MET A 63 -0.59 13.16 5.13
N GLY A 64 0.13 13.97 4.35
CA GLY A 64 1.59 13.90 4.25
C GLY A 64 2.31 14.22 5.56
N GLU A 65 1.86 15.25 6.28
CA GLU A 65 2.37 15.60 7.62
C GLU A 65 2.12 14.48 8.64
N PHE A 66 0.92 13.87 8.61
CA PHE A 66 0.63 12.70 9.42
C PHE A 66 1.62 11.56 9.12
N LEU A 67 1.80 11.20 7.84
CA LEU A 67 2.73 10.13 7.43
C LEU A 67 4.19 10.44 7.84
N ARG A 68 4.61 11.71 7.80
CA ARG A 68 5.94 12.15 8.27
C ARG A 68 6.13 12.01 9.78
N SER A 69 5.04 12.11 10.54
CA SER A 69 5.08 12.01 12.00
C SER A 69 5.21 10.57 12.51
N LEU A 70 4.88 9.58 11.67
CA LEU A 70 4.92 8.16 12.03
C LEU A 70 6.36 7.62 12.13
N GLY A 71 6.60 6.78 13.14
CA GLY A 71 7.78 5.95 13.17
C GLY A 71 7.74 4.83 12.11
N VAL A 72 8.90 4.25 11.80
CA VAL A 72 9.00 3.17 10.80
C VAL A 72 8.11 1.97 11.12
N GLY A 73 8.01 1.58 12.41
CA GLY A 73 7.15 0.47 12.83
C GLY A 73 5.65 0.75 12.62
N GLU A 74 5.23 2.00 12.87
CA GLU A 74 3.85 2.44 12.67
C GLU A 74 3.52 2.53 11.18
N MET A 75 4.47 3.01 10.36
CA MET A 75 4.35 3.03 8.91
C MET A 75 4.13 1.62 8.34
N ILE A 76 4.93 0.64 8.76
CA ILE A 76 4.78 -0.77 8.33
C ILE A 76 3.39 -1.30 8.72
N ALA A 77 2.94 -1.04 9.95
CA ALA A 77 1.62 -1.46 10.41
C ALA A 77 0.48 -0.78 9.63
N LEU A 78 0.63 0.51 9.29
CA LEU A 78 -0.34 1.27 8.51
C LEU A 78 -0.43 0.74 7.07
N VAL A 79 0.70 0.50 6.41
CA VAL A 79 0.74 -0.09 5.06
C VAL A 79 0.01 -1.44 5.05
N GLY A 80 0.26 -2.29 6.04
CA GLY A 80 -0.43 -3.57 6.18
C GLY A 80 -1.96 -3.43 6.34
N ARG A 81 -2.42 -2.46 7.13
CA ARG A 81 -3.87 -2.17 7.29
C ARG A 81 -4.50 -1.65 5.99
N VAL A 82 -3.84 -0.72 5.31
CA VAL A 82 -4.30 -0.19 4.02
C VAL A 82 -4.41 -1.29 2.97
N GLN A 83 -3.41 -2.17 2.91
CA GLN A 83 -3.41 -3.31 2.00
C GLN A 83 -4.59 -4.27 2.29
N GLN A 84 -4.85 -4.57 3.56
CA GLN A 84 -5.99 -5.41 3.96
C GLN A 84 -7.35 -4.77 3.68
N CYS A 85 -7.45 -3.44 3.80
CA CYS A 85 -8.68 -2.71 3.49
C CYS A 85 -8.95 -2.62 1.98
N ALA A 86 -7.87 -2.57 1.18
CA ALA A 86 -7.93 -2.49 -0.27
C ALA A 86 -8.04 -3.84 -0.99
N ALA A 87 -7.74 -4.95 -0.32
CA ALA A 87 -7.86 -6.29 -0.89
C ALA A 87 -9.33 -6.75 -0.92
N PRO A 88 -9.84 -7.27 -2.05
CA PRO A 88 -11.11 -7.97 -2.09
C PRO A 88 -10.91 -9.37 -1.52
N PHE A 89 -11.16 -9.52 -0.22
CA PHE A 89 -11.18 -10.80 0.52
C PHE A 89 -9.81 -11.53 0.60
N PRO A 90 -9.45 -12.07 1.78
CA PRO A 90 -8.19 -12.78 1.94
C PRO A 90 -8.20 -14.08 1.14
N SER A 91 -7.20 -14.29 0.28
CA SER A 91 -6.75 -15.65 0.04
C SER A 91 -6.10 -16.17 1.34
N PRO A 92 -6.44 -17.41 1.76
CA PRO A 92 -5.94 -17.96 3.02
C PRO A 92 -4.42 -18.03 3.02
N PRO A 93 -3.77 -18.04 4.20
CA PRO A 93 -2.32 -18.13 4.28
C PRO A 93 -1.89 -19.39 3.54
N SER A 94 -1.09 -19.20 2.48
CA SER A 94 -0.27 -20.25 1.92
C SER A 94 0.81 -20.58 2.95
N SER A 95 0.43 -21.28 4.02
CA SER A 95 1.35 -21.99 4.92
C SER A 95 1.86 -23.23 4.19
N GLY A 96 2.59 -22.98 3.11
CA GLY A 96 3.33 -23.94 2.34
C GLY A 96 4.79 -23.94 2.77
N ARG A 97 5.09 -24.82 3.74
CA ARG A 97 6.32 -25.63 3.79
C ARG A 97 7.63 -24.95 4.27
N ARG A 98 7.91 -25.12 5.57
CA ARG A 98 9.26 -25.47 6.07
C ARG A 98 9.09 -26.61 7.08
N ALA A 99 9.29 -27.84 6.63
CA ALA A 99 10.49 -28.62 6.95
C ALA A 99 10.41 -29.27 8.34
N GLN A 100 9.65 -30.35 8.46
CA GLN A 100 9.91 -31.38 9.47
C GLN A 100 10.68 -32.50 8.76
N HIS A 101 12.00 -32.35 8.82
CA HIS A 101 12.97 -33.36 8.42
C HIS A 101 13.45 -34.04 9.72
N LEU A 102 13.45 -35.38 9.74
CA LEU A 102 14.01 -36.29 10.77
C LEU A 102 13.25 -36.31 12.11
N ARG A 103 13.04 -37.44 12.82
CA ARG A 103 13.70 -38.75 12.79
C ARG A 103 12.82 -39.79 13.51
N ALA A 104 13.11 -41.06 13.25
CA ALA A 104 12.57 -42.28 13.84
C ALA A 104 12.55 -42.32 15.38
N CYS A 105 11.51 -42.95 15.94
CA CYS A 105 11.56 -44.28 16.57
C CYS A 105 10.15 -44.85 16.67
#